data_AF-A0A644XJV3-F1
#
_entry.id   AF-A0A644XJV3-F1
#
_cell.length_a   1.000
_cell.length_b   1.000
_cell.length_c   1.000
_cell.angle_alpha   90.00
_cell.angle_beta   90.00
_cell.angle_gamma   90.00
#
_symmetry.space_group_name_H-M   'P 1'
#
loop_
_entity.id
_entity.type
_entity.pdbx_description
1 polymer ?
#
loop_
_entity_poly.entity_id
_entity_poly.type
_entity_poly.pdbx_seq_one_letter_code
_entity_poly.pdbx_strand_id
1 'polypeptide(L)'
;MTDAQQRDAAKQFVHDWQGRGDEKQETSRFWLDLLQRVYGVAEPTKYIQFELPVKLSHVSFIDGYIETTGVLIEQKGQDISLKKGEKQSDGSVLTPYQQARRYAGNLPHNQNPRWIVVCNFRTFELHDMNRPNDEPEIIALADLEKEYHRLNFLMDTGNANIRKEMEVSLKAGELVGVLYDALLKQYKDPNDPETLKSLNALCVRLVFCLYAEDAGIFGGRNMFHNYLQQYSAKDARKALIDLFKVLDTKPEERDPYIDEDLAAFPYVNGKLFADESVVIPRLDETIVDLILHKASEDFDWSAISPTIFGAVFESALNPETRRSGGMHYTSIENIHKVIDPLFLDALHSELAEIKEIDVDKTRATKLWRSQEQCRT
;
A
#
# COMPACT_ATOMS: atom_id res chain seq x y z
N MET A 1 -5.96 -6.40 15.17
CA MET A 1 -4.94 -7.44 15.40
C MET A 1 -3.58 -6.95 14.90
N THR A 2 -2.46 -7.56 15.29
CA THR A 2 -1.17 -7.36 14.58
C THR A 2 -1.09 -8.27 13.36
N ASP A 3 -0.20 -7.96 12.40
CA ASP A 3 0.05 -8.79 11.21
C ASP A 3 0.37 -10.25 11.57
N ALA A 4 1.27 -10.46 12.54
CA ALA A 4 1.61 -11.80 13.03
C ALA A 4 0.40 -12.54 13.65
N GLN A 5 -0.42 -11.85 14.45
CA GLN A 5 -1.63 -12.43 15.03
C GLN A 5 -2.67 -12.77 13.96
N GLN A 6 -2.78 -11.94 12.93
CA GLN A 6 -3.69 -12.15 11.82
C GLN A 6 -3.26 -13.32 10.94
N ARG A 7 -1.96 -13.43 10.65
CA ARG A 7 -1.38 -14.58 9.96
C ARG A 7 -1.60 -15.87 10.74
N ASP A 8 -1.35 -15.87 12.04
CA ASP A 8 -1.56 -17.05 12.89
C ASP A 8 -3.05 -17.43 12.97
N ALA A 9 -3.94 -16.43 13.01
CA ALA A 9 -5.38 -16.66 12.95
C ALA A 9 -5.82 -17.21 11.59
N ALA A 10 -5.27 -16.69 10.48
CA ALA A 10 -5.51 -17.20 9.14
C ALA A 10 -5.04 -18.66 9.03
N LYS A 11 -3.86 -18.98 9.55
CA LYS A 11 -3.35 -20.35 9.61
C LYS A 11 -4.28 -21.29 10.36
N GLN A 12 -4.75 -20.87 11.53
CA GLN A 12 -5.69 -21.67 12.32
C GLN A 12 -7.03 -21.84 11.58
N PHE A 13 -7.52 -20.78 10.92
CA PHE A 13 -8.72 -20.85 10.10
C PHE A 13 -8.58 -21.86 8.96
N VAL A 14 -7.44 -21.87 8.24
CA VAL A 14 -7.17 -22.87 7.19
C VAL A 14 -7.23 -24.28 7.75
N HIS A 15 -6.61 -24.53 8.90
CA HIS A 15 -6.65 -25.82 9.56
C HIS A 15 -8.08 -26.24 9.96
N ASP A 16 -8.86 -25.34 10.55
CA ASP A 16 -10.22 -25.60 11.04
C ASP A 16 -11.23 -25.87 9.92
N TRP A 17 -10.96 -25.36 8.72
CA TRP A 17 -11.82 -25.46 7.55
C TRP A 17 -11.32 -26.44 6.48
N GLN A 18 -10.16 -27.07 6.72
CA GLN A 18 -9.63 -28.09 5.82
C GLN A 18 -10.58 -29.29 5.73
N GLY A 19 -10.99 -29.64 4.52
CA GLY A 19 -11.88 -30.79 4.27
C GLY A 19 -13.36 -30.56 4.64
N ARG A 20 -13.75 -29.33 4.97
CA ARG A 20 -15.14 -28.92 5.25
C ARG A 20 -15.71 -28.11 4.08
N GLY A 21 -17.03 -27.95 4.04
CA GLY A 21 -17.70 -27.15 3.04
C GLY A 21 -19.09 -27.65 2.61
N ASP A 22 -19.91 -28.09 3.58
CA ASP A 22 -21.34 -28.26 3.34
C ASP A 22 -22.03 -26.89 3.25
N GLU A 23 -22.50 -26.55 2.04
CA GLU A 23 -23.08 -25.24 1.73
C GLU A 23 -24.25 -24.86 2.65
N LYS A 24 -25.10 -25.81 3.02
CA LYS A 24 -26.30 -25.48 3.82
C LYS A 24 -26.00 -25.32 5.30
N GLN A 25 -25.06 -26.10 5.82
CA GLN A 25 -24.78 -26.15 7.25
C GLN A 25 -23.66 -25.20 7.67
N GLU A 26 -22.74 -24.88 6.76
CA GLU A 26 -21.45 -24.29 7.14
C GLU A 26 -21.20 -22.89 6.58
N THR A 27 -21.95 -22.42 5.57
CA THR A 27 -21.77 -21.10 4.95
C THR A 27 -21.71 -19.98 5.98
N SER A 28 -22.75 -19.83 6.81
CA SER A 28 -22.75 -18.75 7.81
C SER A 28 -21.63 -18.90 8.82
N ARG A 29 -21.30 -20.13 9.24
CA ARG A 29 -20.21 -20.38 10.18
C ARG A 29 -18.86 -20.01 9.60
N PHE A 30 -18.61 -20.34 8.33
CA PHE A 30 -17.37 -20.04 7.62
C PHE A 30 -17.09 -18.55 7.59
N TRP A 31 -18.06 -17.77 7.12
CA TRP A 31 -17.91 -16.34 6.99
C TRP A 31 -17.86 -15.62 8.34
N LEU A 32 -18.68 -16.03 9.32
CA LEU A 32 -18.62 -15.46 10.67
C LEU A 32 -17.26 -15.74 11.33
N ASP A 33 -16.74 -16.96 11.19
CA ASP A 33 -15.45 -17.36 11.76
C ASP A 33 -14.29 -16.62 11.09
N LEU A 34 -14.32 -16.49 9.76
CA LEU A 34 -13.35 -15.72 8.98
C LEU A 34 -13.32 -14.25 9.44
N LEU A 35 -14.50 -13.61 9.45
CA LEU A 35 -14.66 -12.21 9.83
C LEU A 35 -14.21 -11.96 11.28
N GLN A 36 -14.57 -12.85 12.20
CA GLN A 36 -14.24 -12.67 13.60
C GLN A 36 -12.78 -12.98 13.91
N ARG A 37 -12.29 -14.16 13.51
CA ARG A 37 -10.98 -14.65 13.92
C ARG A 37 -9.86 -14.06 13.09
N VAL A 38 -10.04 -13.97 11.77
CA VAL A 38 -9.01 -13.49 10.86
C VAL A 38 -9.09 -11.97 10.72
N TYR A 39 -10.29 -11.40 10.64
CA TYR A 39 -10.44 -9.95 10.41
C TYR A 39 -10.83 -9.14 11.66
N GLY A 40 -10.97 -9.78 12.82
CA GLY A 40 -11.16 -9.09 14.09
C GLY A 40 -12.50 -8.36 14.22
N VAL A 41 -13.52 -8.75 13.44
CA VAL A 41 -14.87 -8.15 13.55
C VAL A 41 -15.45 -8.51 14.91
N ALA A 42 -15.70 -7.49 15.74
CA ALA A 42 -16.20 -7.70 17.09
C ALA A 42 -17.59 -8.37 17.11
N GLU A 43 -18.48 -7.95 16.20
CA GLU A 43 -19.86 -8.45 16.10
C GLU A 43 -20.17 -8.90 14.67
N PRO A 44 -19.61 -10.04 14.21
CA PRO A 44 -19.72 -10.47 12.80
C PRO A 44 -21.17 -10.72 12.39
N THR A 45 -22.03 -11.14 13.30
CA THR A 45 -23.47 -11.37 13.06
C THR A 45 -24.26 -10.10 12.79
N LYS A 46 -23.76 -8.93 13.18
CA LYS A 46 -24.34 -7.62 12.82
C LYS A 46 -23.68 -7.02 11.57
N TYR A 47 -22.53 -7.58 11.17
CA TYR A 47 -21.68 -7.04 10.12
C TYR A 47 -22.01 -7.62 8.74
N ILE A 48 -22.25 -8.94 8.68
CA ILE A 48 -22.68 -9.64 7.46
C ILE A 48 -24.14 -10.07 7.59
N GLN A 49 -24.91 -9.85 6.52
CA GLN A 49 -26.28 -10.30 6.38
C GLN A 49 -26.29 -11.57 5.52
N PHE A 50 -26.81 -12.68 6.05
CA PHE A 50 -27.00 -13.92 5.30
C PHE A 50 -28.42 -14.03 4.76
N GLU A 51 -28.59 -14.77 3.68
CA GLU A 51 -29.90 -15.03 3.08
C GLU A 51 -30.66 -13.73 2.77
N LEU A 52 -29.96 -12.74 2.21
CA LEU A 52 -30.56 -11.44 1.88
C LEU A 52 -31.50 -11.62 0.68
N PRO A 53 -32.81 -11.32 0.82
CA PRO A 53 -33.76 -11.55 -0.26
C PRO A 53 -33.54 -10.57 -1.43
N VAL A 54 -33.48 -11.11 -2.64
CA VAL A 54 -33.42 -10.36 -3.89
C VAL A 54 -34.61 -10.73 -4.78
N LYS A 55 -35.27 -9.72 -5.34
CA LYS A 55 -36.46 -9.92 -6.17
C LYS A 55 -36.07 -10.03 -7.63
N LEU A 56 -36.10 -11.26 -8.16
CA LEU A 56 -36.01 -11.56 -9.59
C LEU A 56 -37.43 -11.79 -10.16
N SER A 57 -37.57 -12.75 -11.09
CA SER A 57 -38.89 -13.30 -11.46
C SER A 57 -39.58 -14.04 -10.30
N HIS A 58 -38.81 -14.42 -9.29
CA HIS A 58 -39.20 -15.01 -8.02
C HIS A 58 -38.26 -14.45 -6.93
N VAL A 59 -38.54 -14.74 -5.66
CA VAL A 59 -37.61 -14.37 -4.58
C VAL A 59 -36.46 -15.38 -4.56
N SER A 60 -35.24 -14.86 -4.66
CA SER A 60 -33.99 -15.59 -4.44
C SER A 60 -33.27 -14.98 -3.25
N PHE A 61 -32.20 -15.61 -2.80
CA PHE A 61 -31.43 -15.16 -1.64
C PHE A 61 -29.95 -15.07 -2.01
N ILE A 62 -29.30 -14.01 -1.52
CA ILE A 62 -27.86 -13.82 -1.59
C ILE A 62 -27.26 -14.48 -0.36
N ASP A 63 -26.23 -15.31 -0.55
CA ASP A 63 -25.65 -16.10 0.54
C ASP A 63 -25.04 -15.20 1.62
N GLY A 64 -24.34 -14.14 1.24
CA GLY A 64 -23.83 -13.14 2.18
C GLY A 64 -23.74 -11.74 1.59
N TYR A 65 -24.02 -10.72 2.38
CA TYR A 65 -23.89 -9.33 1.98
C TYR A 65 -23.32 -8.48 3.11
N ILE A 66 -22.25 -7.74 2.82
CA ILE A 66 -21.61 -6.80 3.73
C ILE A 66 -21.87 -5.39 3.20
N GLU A 67 -22.82 -4.69 3.82
CA GLU A 67 -23.29 -3.38 3.36
C GLU A 67 -22.21 -2.30 3.48
N THR A 68 -21.45 -2.32 4.57
CA THR A 68 -20.42 -1.30 4.87
C THR A 68 -19.31 -1.22 3.81
N THR A 69 -19.00 -2.34 3.17
CA THR A 69 -17.92 -2.46 2.17
C THR A 69 -18.43 -2.77 0.77
N GLY A 70 -19.75 -2.90 0.60
CA GLY A 70 -20.38 -3.24 -0.67
C GLY A 70 -19.88 -4.58 -1.21
N VAL A 71 -19.82 -5.61 -0.38
CA VAL A 71 -19.39 -6.96 -0.79
C VAL A 71 -20.59 -7.88 -0.87
N LEU A 72 -20.77 -8.50 -2.03
CA LEU A 72 -21.74 -9.57 -2.25
C LEU A 72 -21.00 -10.91 -2.31
N ILE A 73 -21.45 -11.88 -1.53
CA ILE A 73 -20.87 -13.22 -1.43
C ILE A 73 -21.85 -14.22 -2.05
N GLU A 74 -21.34 -15.03 -2.98
CA GLU A 74 -21.98 -16.24 -3.51
C GLU A 74 -21.18 -17.46 -3.06
N GLN A 75 -21.82 -18.35 -2.31
CA GLN A 75 -21.20 -19.53 -1.74
C GLN A 75 -21.65 -20.78 -2.49
N LYS A 76 -20.73 -21.74 -2.60
CA LYS A 76 -20.99 -23.09 -3.11
C LYS A 76 -20.40 -24.15 -2.20
N GLY A 77 -20.90 -25.37 -2.32
CA GLY A 77 -20.31 -26.55 -1.67
C GLY A 77 -18.89 -26.85 -2.14
N GLN A 78 -18.13 -27.55 -1.29
CA GLN A 78 -16.69 -27.78 -1.45
C GLN A 78 -16.24 -28.37 -2.80
N ASP A 79 -17.08 -29.22 -3.37
CA ASP A 79 -16.78 -29.98 -4.59
C ASP A 79 -17.36 -29.33 -5.86
N ILE A 80 -17.95 -28.14 -5.73
CA ILE A 80 -18.49 -27.38 -6.86
C ILE A 80 -17.39 -26.55 -7.52
N SER A 81 -17.35 -26.59 -8.85
CA SER A 81 -16.43 -25.78 -9.65
C SER A 81 -17.01 -24.38 -9.88
N LEU A 82 -16.29 -23.35 -9.45
CA LEU A 82 -16.71 -21.95 -9.58
C LEU A 82 -16.74 -21.44 -11.04
N LYS A 83 -16.06 -22.14 -11.96
CA LYS A 83 -16.05 -21.81 -13.39
C LYS A 83 -17.16 -22.49 -14.18
N LYS A 84 -17.83 -23.48 -13.59
CA LYS A 84 -18.88 -24.25 -14.28
C LYS A 84 -20.23 -23.63 -14.01
N GLY A 85 -21.03 -23.47 -15.07
CA GLY A 85 -22.39 -23.02 -14.94
C GLY A 85 -23.31 -24.07 -14.32
N GLU A 86 -24.20 -23.63 -13.44
CA GLU A 86 -25.25 -24.44 -12.83
C GLU A 86 -26.63 -23.99 -13.30
N LYS A 87 -27.55 -24.96 -13.38
CA LYS A 87 -28.91 -24.70 -13.81
C LYS A 87 -29.68 -24.00 -12.70
N GLN A 88 -30.16 -22.81 -13.01
CA GLN A 88 -30.97 -21.98 -12.14
C GLN A 88 -32.45 -22.37 -12.20
N SER A 89 -33.23 -21.90 -11.23
CA SER A 89 -34.67 -22.14 -11.11
C SER A 89 -35.48 -21.67 -12.33
N ASP A 90 -34.99 -20.66 -13.05
CA ASP A 90 -35.59 -20.15 -14.29
C ASP A 90 -35.11 -20.87 -15.57
N GLY A 91 -34.29 -21.92 -15.41
CA GLY A 91 -33.77 -22.73 -16.50
C GLY A 91 -32.49 -22.19 -17.15
N SER A 92 -32.02 -21.00 -16.79
CA SER A 92 -30.72 -20.48 -17.24
C SER A 92 -29.56 -21.30 -16.64
N VAL A 93 -28.41 -21.30 -17.32
CA VAL A 93 -27.17 -21.92 -16.81
C VAL A 93 -26.18 -20.80 -16.56
N LEU A 94 -25.90 -20.52 -15.29
CA LEU A 94 -25.04 -19.41 -14.87
C LEU A 94 -23.89 -19.95 -14.03
N THR A 95 -22.68 -19.43 -14.23
CA THR A 95 -21.62 -19.61 -13.24
C THR A 95 -22.01 -18.90 -11.94
N PRO A 96 -21.46 -19.32 -10.78
CA PRO A 96 -21.66 -18.60 -9.53
C PRO A 96 -21.39 -17.09 -9.64
N TYR A 97 -20.35 -16.67 -10.36
CA TYR A 97 -20.11 -15.25 -10.63
C TYR A 97 -21.24 -14.57 -11.43
N GLN A 98 -21.74 -15.23 -12.49
CA GLN A 98 -22.85 -14.70 -13.28
C GLN A 98 -24.15 -14.64 -12.47
N GLN A 99 -24.37 -15.60 -11.56
CA GLN A 99 -25.49 -15.60 -10.62
C GLN A 99 -25.40 -14.41 -9.66
N ALA A 100 -24.24 -14.21 -9.04
CA ALA A 100 -23.96 -13.07 -8.17
C ALA A 100 -24.15 -11.72 -8.89
N ARG A 101 -23.65 -11.58 -10.14
CA ARG A 101 -23.88 -10.39 -10.98
C ARG A 101 -25.36 -10.15 -11.27
N ARG A 102 -26.12 -11.22 -11.48
CA ARG A 102 -27.57 -11.13 -11.70
C ARG A 102 -28.27 -10.60 -10.44
N TYR A 103 -27.89 -11.08 -9.26
CA TYR A 103 -28.39 -10.55 -7.99
C TYR A 103 -28.04 -9.08 -7.83
N ALA A 104 -26.76 -8.72 -8.02
CA ALA A 104 -26.27 -7.34 -7.97
C ALA A 104 -27.08 -6.39 -8.87
N GLY A 105 -27.39 -6.81 -10.10
CA GLY A 105 -28.17 -6.00 -11.05
C GLY A 105 -29.64 -5.81 -10.68
N ASN A 106 -30.16 -6.53 -9.68
CA ASN A 106 -31.53 -6.42 -9.18
C ASN A 106 -31.59 -5.81 -7.77
N LEU A 107 -30.45 -5.41 -7.19
CA LEU A 107 -30.41 -4.65 -5.95
C LEU A 107 -30.70 -3.17 -6.20
N PRO A 108 -31.19 -2.43 -5.19
CA PRO A 108 -31.25 -0.97 -5.23
C PRO A 108 -29.87 -0.37 -5.54
N HIS A 109 -29.85 0.79 -6.22
CA HIS A 109 -28.60 1.42 -6.65
C HIS A 109 -27.59 1.68 -5.52
N ASN A 110 -28.09 2.04 -4.33
CA ASN A 110 -27.27 2.26 -3.13
C ASN A 110 -26.75 0.96 -2.48
N GLN A 111 -27.15 -0.20 -2.99
CA GLN A 111 -26.70 -1.53 -2.58
C GLN A 111 -25.92 -2.25 -3.70
N ASN A 112 -25.54 -1.53 -4.75
CA ASN A 112 -24.69 -2.10 -5.79
C ASN A 112 -23.34 -2.50 -5.18
N PRO A 113 -22.91 -3.76 -5.33
CA PRO A 113 -21.65 -4.20 -4.73
C PRO A 113 -20.45 -3.58 -5.47
N ARG A 114 -19.44 -3.16 -4.71
CA ARG A 114 -18.10 -2.81 -5.19
C ARG A 114 -17.29 -4.08 -5.49
N TRP A 115 -17.54 -5.16 -4.76
CA TRP A 115 -16.88 -6.45 -4.92
C TRP A 115 -17.90 -7.60 -4.93
N ILE A 116 -17.64 -8.59 -5.77
CA ILE A 116 -18.31 -9.90 -5.69
C ILE A 116 -17.26 -10.93 -5.28
N VAL A 117 -17.56 -11.72 -4.26
CA VAL A 117 -16.74 -12.85 -3.83
C VAL A 117 -17.50 -14.13 -4.10
N VAL A 118 -16.91 -15.01 -4.90
CA VAL A 118 -17.42 -16.35 -5.11
C VAL A 118 -16.53 -17.31 -4.33
N CYS A 119 -17.12 -18.18 -3.52
CA CYS A 119 -16.35 -19.12 -2.71
C CYS A 119 -16.96 -20.52 -2.70
N ASN A 120 -16.10 -21.54 -2.70
CA ASN A 120 -16.49 -22.94 -2.50
C ASN A 120 -15.78 -23.58 -1.30
N PHE A 121 -15.45 -22.82 -0.26
CA PHE A 121 -14.63 -23.23 0.89
C PHE A 121 -13.17 -23.60 0.59
N ARG A 122 -12.81 -23.97 -0.65
CA ARG A 122 -11.41 -24.24 -1.07
C ARG A 122 -10.78 -23.08 -1.80
N THR A 123 -11.58 -22.23 -2.42
CA THR A 123 -11.13 -21.15 -3.27
C THR A 123 -12.01 -19.93 -3.07
N PHE A 124 -11.40 -18.75 -3.06
CA PHE A 124 -12.05 -17.47 -3.15
C PHE A 124 -11.72 -16.88 -4.53
N GLU A 125 -12.73 -16.52 -5.31
CA GLU A 125 -12.60 -15.72 -6.53
C GLU A 125 -13.12 -14.31 -6.23
N LEU A 126 -12.23 -13.32 -6.31
CA LEU A 126 -12.48 -11.93 -5.97
C LEU A 126 -12.68 -11.14 -7.28
N HIS A 127 -13.86 -10.57 -7.46
CA HIS A 127 -14.22 -9.81 -8.65
C HIS A 127 -14.42 -8.32 -8.32
N ASP A 128 -13.66 -7.47 -9.01
CA ASP A 128 -13.77 -6.01 -8.92
C ASP A 128 -14.90 -5.49 -9.82
N MET A 129 -15.95 -4.89 -9.26
CA MET A 129 -17.10 -4.41 -10.04
C MET A 129 -16.83 -3.11 -10.81
N ASN A 130 -15.70 -2.44 -10.59
CA ASN A 130 -15.23 -1.38 -11.51
C ASN A 130 -14.77 -1.97 -12.85
N ARG A 131 -14.36 -3.24 -12.86
CA ARG A 131 -13.88 -3.96 -14.04
C ARG A 131 -14.55 -5.35 -14.11
N PRO A 132 -15.88 -5.40 -14.31
CA PRO A 132 -16.70 -6.60 -14.10
C PRO A 132 -16.47 -7.71 -15.14
N ASN A 133 -15.62 -7.48 -16.14
CA ASN A 133 -15.29 -8.47 -17.17
C ASN A 133 -13.83 -8.94 -17.10
N ASP A 134 -13.03 -8.42 -16.15
CA ASP A 134 -11.68 -8.89 -15.91
C ASP A 134 -11.70 -10.28 -15.22
N GLU A 135 -10.60 -11.03 -15.37
CA GLU A 135 -10.42 -12.28 -14.64
C GLU A 135 -10.36 -12.03 -13.12
N PRO A 136 -10.94 -12.91 -12.29
CA PRO A 136 -10.88 -12.74 -10.85
C PRO A 136 -9.47 -12.93 -10.31
N GLU A 137 -9.25 -12.26 -9.20
CA GLU A 137 -8.19 -12.58 -8.28
C GLU A 137 -8.53 -13.88 -7.53
N ILE A 138 -7.67 -14.89 -7.62
CA ILE A 138 -7.94 -16.22 -7.02
C ILE A 138 -7.04 -16.42 -5.79
N ILE A 139 -7.64 -16.91 -4.70
CA ILE A 139 -6.95 -17.32 -3.47
C ILE A 139 -7.40 -18.74 -3.12
N ALA A 140 -6.45 -19.66 -2.96
CA ALA A 140 -6.75 -20.97 -2.39
C ALA A 140 -6.83 -20.86 -0.85
N LEU A 141 -7.76 -21.58 -0.22
CA LEU A 141 -7.84 -21.63 1.25
C LEU A 141 -6.49 -22.03 1.85
N ALA A 142 -5.79 -23.00 1.23
CA ALA A 142 -4.48 -23.45 1.68
C ALA A 142 -3.41 -22.34 1.71
N ASP A 143 -3.54 -21.31 0.89
CA ASP A 143 -2.60 -20.19 0.78
C ASP A 143 -3.05 -18.96 1.58
N LEU A 144 -4.20 -19.03 2.26
CA LEU A 144 -4.76 -17.90 3.00
C LEU A 144 -3.82 -17.41 4.13
N GLU A 145 -3.00 -18.27 4.74
CA GLU A 145 -1.95 -17.85 5.70
C GLU A 145 -0.99 -16.81 5.09
N LYS A 146 -0.72 -16.88 3.79
CA LYS A 146 0.17 -15.93 3.08
C LYS A 146 -0.60 -14.79 2.42
N GLU A 147 -1.83 -15.05 2.01
CA GLU A 147 -2.61 -14.15 1.15
C GLU A 147 -3.79 -13.46 1.86
N TYR A 148 -3.95 -13.60 3.18
CA TYR A 148 -5.08 -13.03 3.94
C TYR A 148 -5.28 -11.52 3.71
N HIS A 149 -4.21 -10.76 3.46
CA HIS A 149 -4.28 -9.32 3.18
C HIS A 149 -5.18 -8.98 1.97
N ARG A 150 -5.27 -9.88 0.99
CA ARG A 150 -6.10 -9.70 -0.22
C ARG A 150 -7.59 -9.66 0.08
N LEU A 151 -8.03 -10.24 1.20
CA LEU A 151 -9.42 -10.21 1.68
C LEU A 151 -9.72 -9.07 2.68
N ASN A 152 -8.75 -8.23 3.06
CA ASN A 152 -8.98 -7.04 3.91
C ASN A 152 -10.10 -6.08 3.41
N PHE A 153 -10.50 -6.09 2.12
CA PHE A 153 -11.60 -5.26 1.62
C PHE A 153 -12.94 -5.65 2.24
N LEU A 154 -13.06 -6.86 2.80
CA LEU A 154 -14.22 -7.26 3.59
C LEU A 154 -14.44 -6.34 4.80
N MET A 155 -13.37 -5.70 5.28
CA MET A 155 -13.37 -4.85 6.47
C MET A 155 -13.39 -3.36 6.21
N ASP A 156 -13.22 -2.93 4.96
CA ASP A 156 -12.75 -1.57 4.73
C ASP A 156 -13.71 -0.57 4.10
N THR A 157 -14.11 0.36 4.98
CA THR A 157 -14.70 1.66 4.70
C THR A 157 -13.66 2.73 4.26
N GLY A 158 -12.43 2.38 3.85
CA GLY A 158 -11.44 3.34 3.35
C GLY A 158 -10.12 2.84 2.70
N ASN A 159 -9.73 1.56 2.80
CA ASN A 159 -8.36 1.09 2.45
C ASN A 159 -8.05 0.69 1.00
N ALA A 160 -8.77 1.19 -0.01
CA ALA A 160 -8.25 1.06 -1.38
C ALA A 160 -6.89 1.78 -1.51
N ASN A 161 -6.73 2.92 -0.83
CA ASN A 161 -5.50 3.69 -0.84
C ASN A 161 -4.39 3.03 -0.02
N ILE A 162 -4.66 2.57 1.21
CA ILE A 162 -3.63 1.92 2.07
C ILE A 162 -3.09 0.63 1.42
N ARG A 163 -3.94 -0.18 0.77
CA ARG A 163 -3.48 -1.36 0.02
C ARG A 163 -2.58 -1.00 -1.15
N LYS A 164 -3.00 -0.01 -1.95
CA LYS A 164 -2.19 0.49 -3.06
C LYS A 164 -0.87 1.06 -2.56
N GLU A 165 -0.88 1.84 -1.48
CA GLU A 165 0.31 2.37 -0.84
C GLU A 165 1.25 1.24 -0.34
N MET A 166 0.70 0.17 0.25
CA MET A 166 1.47 -0.99 0.69
C MET A 166 2.09 -1.77 -0.48
N GLU A 167 1.34 -2.03 -1.55
CA GLU A 167 1.85 -2.69 -2.77
C GLU A 167 2.96 -1.88 -3.45
N VAL A 168 2.77 -0.57 -3.56
CA VAL A 168 3.77 0.36 -4.10
C VAL A 168 5.02 0.33 -3.23
N SER A 169 4.86 0.26 -1.91
CA SER A 169 5.98 0.23 -0.97
C SER A 169 6.78 -1.07 -1.02
N LEU A 170 6.13 -2.22 -1.22
CA LEU A 170 6.83 -3.50 -1.42
C LEU A 170 7.71 -3.45 -2.68
N LYS A 171 7.15 -2.96 -3.80
CA LYS A 171 7.89 -2.80 -5.05
C LYS A 171 9.05 -1.81 -4.91
N ALA A 172 8.84 -0.70 -4.21
CA ALA A 172 9.90 0.26 -3.90
C ALA A 172 11.01 -0.40 -3.06
N GLY A 173 10.64 -1.18 -2.04
CA GLY A 173 11.57 -1.92 -1.20
C GLY A 173 12.43 -2.90 -1.98
N GLU A 174 11.81 -3.68 -2.88
CA GLU A 174 12.52 -4.60 -3.79
C GLU A 174 13.51 -3.86 -4.68
N LEU A 175 13.08 -2.76 -5.30
CA LEU A 175 13.92 -1.94 -6.16
C LEU A 175 15.11 -1.34 -5.42
N VAL A 176 14.88 -0.77 -4.22
CA VAL A 176 15.96 -0.22 -3.38
C VAL A 176 16.90 -1.32 -2.93
N GLY A 177 16.41 -2.53 -2.61
CA GLY A 177 17.23 -3.70 -2.31
C GLY A 177 18.15 -4.10 -3.46
N VAL A 178 17.61 -4.17 -4.69
CA VAL A 178 18.41 -4.45 -5.89
C VAL A 178 19.49 -3.38 -6.12
N LEU A 179 19.13 -2.10 -5.97
CA LEU A 179 20.07 -0.98 -6.09
C LEU A 179 21.16 -1.04 -5.00
N TYR A 180 20.76 -1.34 -3.76
CA TYR A 180 21.66 -1.48 -2.62
C TYR A 180 22.71 -2.57 -2.86
N ASP A 181 22.27 -3.76 -3.29
CA ASP A 181 23.16 -4.88 -3.59
C ASP A 181 24.09 -4.59 -4.77
N ALA A 182 23.61 -3.88 -5.79
CA ALA A 182 24.42 -3.47 -6.92
C ALA A 182 25.50 -2.45 -6.52
N LEU A 183 25.14 -1.44 -5.72
CA LEU A 183 26.06 -0.43 -5.21
C LEU A 183 27.09 -1.02 -4.25
N LEU A 184 26.68 -1.92 -3.36
CA LEU A 184 27.57 -2.56 -2.37
C LEU A 184 28.76 -3.26 -3.03
N LYS A 185 28.53 -3.94 -4.17
CA LYS A 185 29.58 -4.62 -4.95
C LYS A 185 30.65 -3.68 -5.50
N GLN A 186 30.39 -2.38 -5.58
CA GLN A 186 31.33 -1.38 -6.11
C GLN A 186 32.24 -0.79 -5.03
N TYR A 187 31.94 -1.03 -3.75
CA TYR A 187 32.82 -0.62 -2.66
C TYR A 187 34.01 -1.57 -2.53
N LYS A 188 35.16 -1.01 -2.14
CA LYS A 188 36.40 -1.78 -1.96
C LYS A 188 36.34 -2.75 -0.78
N ASP A 189 35.68 -2.32 0.30
CA ASP A 189 35.46 -3.14 1.49
C ASP A 189 33.96 -3.12 1.86
N PRO A 190 33.17 -4.07 1.33
CA PRO A 190 31.72 -4.16 1.56
C PRO A 190 31.31 -4.46 3.01
N ASN A 191 32.24 -4.93 3.85
CA ASN A 191 31.95 -5.31 5.23
C ASN A 191 32.34 -4.21 6.23
N ASP A 192 33.01 -3.16 5.78
CA ASP A 192 33.41 -2.04 6.63
C ASP A 192 32.17 -1.24 7.11
N PRO A 193 32.06 -0.93 8.42
CA PRO A 193 30.92 -0.19 8.95
C PRO A 193 30.73 1.21 8.34
N GLU A 194 31.81 1.92 7.97
CA GLU A 194 31.69 3.25 7.34
C GLU A 194 31.28 3.13 5.86
N THR A 195 31.69 2.08 5.16
CA THR A 195 31.13 1.72 3.84
C THR A 195 29.62 1.52 3.93
N LEU A 196 29.15 0.70 4.86
CA LEU A 196 27.71 0.42 5.01
C LEU A 196 26.92 1.69 5.37
N LYS A 197 27.48 2.55 6.23
CA LYS A 197 26.91 3.85 6.56
C LYS A 197 26.83 4.77 5.33
N SER A 198 27.89 4.84 4.53
CA SER A 198 27.91 5.63 3.29
C SER A 198 26.91 5.10 2.26
N LEU A 199 26.81 3.79 2.11
CA LEU A 199 25.85 3.13 1.23
C LEU A 199 24.40 3.44 1.65
N ASN A 200 24.09 3.33 2.95
CA ASN A 200 22.77 3.70 3.47
C ASN A 200 22.43 5.15 3.14
N ALA A 201 23.36 6.08 3.40
CA ALA A 201 23.15 7.49 3.09
C ALA A 201 22.96 7.74 1.59
N LEU A 202 23.74 7.07 0.73
CA LEU A 202 23.60 7.16 -0.73
C LEU A 202 22.24 6.65 -1.20
N CYS A 203 21.77 5.51 -0.71
CA CYS A 203 20.45 4.97 -1.06
C CYS A 203 19.32 5.94 -0.65
N VAL A 204 19.39 6.52 0.55
CA VAL A 204 18.39 7.52 1.00
C VAL A 204 18.41 8.76 0.09
N ARG A 205 19.59 9.25 -0.29
CA ARG A 205 19.74 10.40 -1.20
C ARG A 205 19.18 10.12 -2.59
N LEU A 206 19.42 8.93 -3.15
CA LEU A 206 18.90 8.54 -4.46
C LEU A 206 17.37 8.41 -4.43
N VAL A 207 16.82 7.71 -3.43
CA VAL A 207 15.37 7.58 -3.24
C VAL A 207 14.71 8.95 -3.06
N PHE A 208 15.35 9.87 -2.31
CA PHE A 208 14.86 11.23 -2.18
C PHE A 208 14.81 11.94 -3.55
N CYS A 209 15.85 11.82 -4.38
CA CYS A 209 15.88 12.48 -5.69
C CYS A 209 14.77 11.94 -6.62
N LEU A 210 14.55 10.62 -6.63
CA LEU A 210 13.49 9.96 -7.40
C LEU A 210 12.09 10.40 -6.93
N TYR A 211 11.87 10.45 -5.62
CA TYR A 211 10.63 10.98 -5.06
C TYR A 211 10.44 12.47 -5.38
N ALA A 212 11.50 13.26 -5.28
CA ALA A 212 11.46 14.70 -5.46
C ALA A 212 11.16 15.11 -6.90
N GLU A 213 11.60 14.34 -7.91
CA GLU A 213 11.20 14.59 -9.30
C GLU A 213 9.72 14.26 -9.53
N ASP A 214 9.22 13.13 -9.02
CA ASP A 214 7.84 12.70 -9.26
C ASP A 214 6.80 13.50 -8.48
N ALA A 215 7.12 13.88 -7.24
CA ALA A 215 6.30 14.74 -6.40
C ALA A 215 6.37 16.22 -6.79
N GLY A 216 7.24 16.58 -7.76
CA GLY A 216 7.40 17.95 -8.25
C GLY A 216 8.16 18.87 -7.30
N ILE A 217 8.89 18.34 -6.32
CA ILE A 217 9.73 19.11 -5.39
C ILE A 217 10.85 19.84 -6.14
N PHE A 218 11.41 19.22 -7.19
CA PHE A 218 12.42 19.86 -8.04
C PHE A 218 11.84 20.87 -9.04
N GLY A 219 10.52 21.06 -9.09
CA GLY A 219 9.88 22.01 -10.00
C GLY A 219 9.57 21.46 -11.40
N GLY A 220 9.99 20.23 -11.70
CA GLY A 220 9.65 19.52 -12.93
C GLY A 220 9.73 18.01 -12.76
N ARG A 221 8.84 17.27 -13.42
CA ARG A 221 8.92 15.80 -13.51
C ARG A 221 10.16 15.37 -14.28
N ASN A 222 10.73 14.23 -13.90
CA ASN A 222 11.92 13.61 -14.52
C ASN A 222 13.18 14.49 -14.47
N MET A 223 13.26 15.47 -13.58
CA MET A 223 14.39 16.40 -13.55
C MET A 223 15.70 15.71 -13.15
N PHE A 224 15.64 14.79 -12.20
CA PHE A 224 16.81 14.00 -11.79
C PHE A 224 17.19 12.99 -12.88
N HIS A 225 16.20 12.33 -13.48
CA HIS A 225 16.39 11.47 -14.65
C HIS A 225 17.14 12.18 -15.77
N ASN A 226 16.60 13.30 -16.24
CA ASN A 226 17.11 14.05 -17.38
C ASN A 226 18.52 14.59 -17.12
N TYR A 227 18.82 14.95 -15.87
CA TYR A 227 20.17 15.34 -15.47
C TYR A 227 21.14 14.16 -15.58
N LEU A 228 20.83 13.02 -14.96
CA LEU A 228 21.74 11.89 -14.90
C LEU A 228 21.93 11.19 -16.26
N GLN A 229 20.90 11.17 -17.12
CA GLN A 229 20.92 10.55 -18.45
C GLN A 229 21.96 11.17 -19.39
N GLN A 230 22.38 12.41 -19.15
CA GLN A 230 23.40 13.09 -19.97
C GLN A 230 24.82 12.53 -19.76
N TYR A 231 25.04 11.79 -18.67
CA TYR A 231 26.36 11.32 -18.27
C TYR A 231 26.53 9.83 -18.55
N SER A 232 27.69 9.48 -19.08
CA SER A 232 28.10 8.07 -19.17
C SER A 232 28.30 7.48 -17.77
N ALA A 233 28.28 6.14 -17.63
CA ALA A 233 28.54 5.47 -16.35
C ALA A 233 29.85 5.92 -15.67
N LYS A 234 30.89 6.21 -16.47
CA LYS A 234 32.18 6.69 -15.97
C LYS A 234 32.07 8.05 -15.26
N ASP A 235 31.16 8.91 -15.71
CA ASP A 235 31.01 10.30 -15.27
C ASP A 235 29.82 10.48 -14.30
N ALA A 236 28.87 9.56 -14.30
CA ALA A 236 27.67 9.57 -13.45
C ALA A 236 27.98 9.73 -11.96
N ARG A 237 29.07 9.11 -11.47
CA ARG A 237 29.54 9.31 -10.08
C ARG A 237 29.81 10.79 -9.78
N LYS A 238 30.50 11.48 -10.69
CA LYS A 238 30.86 12.89 -10.49
C LYS A 238 29.60 13.76 -10.55
N ALA A 239 28.71 13.48 -11.50
CA ALA A 239 27.42 14.15 -11.62
C ALA A 239 26.59 14.04 -10.31
N LEU A 240 26.51 12.86 -9.70
CA LEU A 240 25.81 12.71 -8.40
C LEU A 240 26.46 13.53 -7.27
N ILE A 241 27.80 13.57 -7.20
CA ILE A 241 28.51 14.36 -6.19
C ILE A 241 28.19 15.85 -6.37
N ASP A 242 28.28 16.34 -7.62
CA ASP A 242 28.03 17.74 -7.95
C ASP A 242 26.56 18.10 -7.66
N LEU A 243 25.61 17.24 -8.02
CA LEU A 243 24.19 17.41 -7.70
C LEU A 243 23.95 17.47 -6.19
N PHE A 244 24.48 16.52 -5.41
CA PHE A 244 24.24 16.50 -3.96
C PHE A 244 24.80 17.75 -3.27
N LYS A 245 25.92 18.28 -3.75
CA LYS A 245 26.46 19.55 -3.28
C LYS A 245 25.51 20.71 -3.60
N VAL A 246 24.96 20.76 -4.82
CA VAL A 246 24.00 21.80 -5.22
C VAL A 246 22.72 21.75 -4.39
N LEU A 247 22.24 20.54 -4.07
CA LEU A 247 21.06 20.35 -3.22
C LEU A 247 21.31 20.85 -1.79
N ASP A 248 22.55 20.88 -1.30
CA ASP A 248 22.92 21.45 0.01
C ASP A 248 23.44 22.91 -0.05
N THR A 249 23.53 23.51 -1.23
CA THR A 249 24.04 24.89 -1.41
C THR A 249 22.91 25.84 -1.76
N LYS A 250 22.73 26.91 -0.99
CA LYS A 250 21.72 27.94 -1.27
C LYS A 250 21.99 28.61 -2.63
N PRO A 251 20.96 29.01 -3.39
CA PRO A 251 21.13 29.60 -4.72
C PRO A 251 22.13 30.77 -4.76
N GLU A 252 22.12 31.63 -3.75
CA GLU A 252 23.02 32.77 -3.60
C GLU A 252 24.49 32.42 -3.27
N GLU A 253 24.74 31.19 -2.82
CA GLU A 253 26.07 30.67 -2.45
C GLU A 253 26.68 29.77 -3.54
N ARG A 254 25.93 29.50 -4.62
CA ARG A 254 26.39 28.65 -5.73
C ARG A 254 27.43 29.37 -6.58
N ASP A 255 28.24 28.58 -7.28
CA ASP A 255 29.18 29.09 -8.28
C ASP A 255 28.40 29.86 -9.38
N PRO A 256 28.73 31.14 -9.66
CA PRO A 256 28.08 31.91 -10.71
C PRO A 256 28.18 31.31 -12.13
N TYR A 257 29.11 30.36 -12.33
CA TYR A 257 29.36 29.69 -13.61
C TYR A 257 28.93 28.22 -13.62
N ILE A 258 28.15 27.77 -12.63
CA ILE A 258 27.60 26.41 -12.62
C ILE A 258 26.72 26.16 -13.85
N ASP A 259 26.72 24.93 -14.36
CA ASP A 259 25.87 24.53 -15.48
C ASP A 259 24.39 24.81 -15.18
N GLU A 260 23.65 25.33 -16.16
CA GLU A 260 22.26 25.76 -16.00
C GLU A 260 21.35 24.60 -15.51
N ASP A 261 21.59 23.39 -16.01
CA ASP A 261 20.84 22.19 -15.62
C ASP A 261 21.03 21.85 -14.13
N LEU A 262 22.23 22.06 -13.58
CA LEU A 262 22.50 21.93 -12.15
C LEU A 262 21.92 23.12 -11.37
N ALA A 263 22.08 24.34 -11.88
CA ALA A 263 21.58 25.56 -11.24
C ALA A 263 20.07 25.50 -10.99
N ALA A 264 19.33 24.81 -11.85
CA ALA A 264 17.88 24.68 -11.80
C ALA A 264 17.38 23.88 -10.59
N PHE A 265 18.18 23.00 -9.98
CA PHE A 265 17.75 22.24 -8.80
C PHE A 265 17.56 23.16 -7.58
N PRO A 266 16.51 22.97 -6.77
CA PRO A 266 16.28 23.78 -5.59
C PRO A 266 17.28 23.47 -4.48
N TYR A 267 17.38 24.36 -3.50
CA TYR A 267 18.07 24.07 -2.24
C TYR A 267 17.17 23.23 -1.35
N VAL A 268 17.67 22.08 -0.91
CA VAL A 268 16.99 21.11 -0.05
C VAL A 268 17.66 21.15 1.32
N ASN A 269 17.24 22.09 2.15
CA ASN A 269 17.67 22.19 3.55
C ASN A 269 17.24 20.95 4.33
N GLY A 270 18.14 20.24 5.01
CA GLY A 270 17.71 19.10 5.82
C GLY A 270 18.73 18.14 6.40
N LYS A 271 20.02 18.48 6.50
CA LYS A 271 21.11 17.57 6.92
C LYS A 271 21.34 16.34 6.02
N LEU A 272 20.38 15.95 5.19
CA LEU A 272 20.47 14.78 4.32
C LEU A 272 21.65 14.88 3.34
N PHE A 273 21.87 16.06 2.76
CA PHE A 273 22.96 16.33 1.81
C PHE A 273 24.19 16.98 2.45
N ALA A 274 24.09 17.45 3.70
CA ALA A 274 25.16 18.20 4.39
C ALA A 274 26.41 17.37 4.73
N ASP A 275 26.29 16.05 4.87
CA ASP A 275 27.44 15.20 5.14
C ASP A 275 28.22 14.88 3.84
N GLU A 276 29.28 15.65 3.58
CA GLU A 276 30.20 15.43 2.46
C GLU A 276 31.12 14.22 2.65
N SER A 277 31.15 13.60 3.85
CA SER A 277 31.99 12.41 4.10
C SER A 277 31.40 11.12 3.51
N VAL A 278 30.14 11.16 3.07
CA VAL A 278 29.46 10.02 2.43
C VAL A 278 30.21 9.63 1.15
N VAL A 279 30.76 8.42 1.15
CA VAL A 279 31.51 7.89 0.02
C VAL A 279 30.55 7.36 -1.04
N ILE A 280 30.61 7.92 -2.25
CA ILE A 280 29.91 7.38 -3.42
C ILE A 280 30.89 6.47 -4.20
N PRO A 281 30.56 5.20 -4.49
CA PRO A 281 31.43 4.29 -5.22
C PRO A 281 31.44 4.64 -6.71
N ARG A 282 32.20 3.89 -7.51
CA ARG A 282 32.03 3.97 -8.98
C ARG A 282 30.68 3.36 -9.36
N LEU A 283 30.08 3.88 -10.42
CA LEU A 283 28.85 3.34 -11.00
C LEU A 283 29.24 2.67 -12.31
N ASP A 284 28.76 1.45 -12.52
CA ASP A 284 28.85 0.78 -13.81
C ASP A 284 27.57 1.02 -14.63
N GLU A 285 27.56 0.53 -15.87
CA GLU A 285 26.42 0.67 -16.78
C GLU A 285 25.15 0.06 -16.17
N THR A 286 25.28 -1.07 -15.46
CA THR A 286 24.15 -1.73 -14.79
C THR A 286 23.50 -0.83 -13.75
N ILE A 287 24.30 -0.16 -12.92
CA ILE A 287 23.77 0.71 -11.86
C ILE A 287 23.11 1.95 -12.46
N VAL A 288 23.70 2.54 -13.50
CA VAL A 288 23.08 3.70 -14.17
C VAL A 288 21.78 3.31 -14.86
N ASP A 289 21.74 2.16 -15.54
CA ASP A 289 20.52 1.59 -16.14
C ASP A 289 19.43 1.33 -15.08
N LEU A 290 19.81 0.75 -13.93
CA LEU A 290 18.89 0.53 -12.82
C LEU A 290 18.30 1.85 -12.29
N ILE A 291 19.10 2.91 -12.16
CA ILE A 291 18.60 4.21 -11.68
C ILE A 291 17.67 4.85 -12.71
N LEU A 292 18.08 4.90 -13.97
CA LEU A 292 17.34 5.63 -15.01
C LEU A 292 16.06 4.89 -15.45
N HIS A 293 16.17 3.59 -15.74
CA HIS A 293 15.05 2.85 -16.33
C HIS A 293 14.19 2.19 -15.28
N LYS A 294 14.79 1.42 -14.35
CA LYS A 294 14.00 0.69 -13.35
C LYS A 294 13.47 1.58 -12.24
N ALA A 295 14.30 2.51 -11.77
CA ALA A 295 13.94 3.34 -10.64
C ALA A 295 13.24 4.63 -11.03
N SER A 296 13.60 5.27 -12.15
CA SER A 296 12.99 6.54 -12.53
C SER A 296 11.87 6.37 -13.58
N GLU A 297 12.11 5.73 -14.74
CA GLU A 297 11.07 5.61 -15.78
C GLU A 297 9.95 4.62 -15.44
N ASP A 298 10.30 3.43 -14.95
CA ASP A 298 9.36 2.31 -14.75
C ASP A 298 8.58 2.41 -13.42
N PHE A 299 8.86 3.39 -12.56
CA PHE A 299 8.30 3.48 -11.22
C PHE A 299 7.88 4.91 -10.84
N ASP A 300 6.61 5.09 -10.45
CA ASP A 300 6.07 6.38 -9.99
C ASP A 300 6.16 6.51 -8.47
N TRP A 301 7.14 7.29 -8.00
CA TRP A 301 7.39 7.54 -6.58
C TRP A 301 6.36 8.48 -5.95
N SER A 302 5.58 9.23 -6.73
CA SER A 302 4.51 10.09 -6.18
C SER A 302 3.38 9.28 -5.52
N ALA A 303 3.29 7.98 -5.83
CA ALA A 303 2.36 7.06 -5.19
C ALA A 303 2.84 6.54 -3.83
N ILE A 304 4.09 6.83 -3.43
CA ILE A 304 4.62 6.44 -2.11
C ILE A 304 4.18 7.47 -1.07
N SER A 305 3.47 6.99 -0.04
CA SER A 305 3.14 7.80 1.13
C SER A 305 4.38 8.01 2.02
N PRO A 306 4.65 9.23 2.51
CA PRO A 306 5.74 9.51 3.44
C PRO A 306 5.79 8.58 4.66
N THR A 307 4.62 8.09 5.09
CA THR A 307 4.45 7.19 6.23
C THR A 307 5.12 5.82 6.01
N ILE A 308 5.41 5.43 4.76
CA ILE A 308 5.90 4.08 4.41
C ILE A 308 7.38 4.04 4.00
N PHE A 309 8.06 5.20 3.91
CA PHE A 309 9.52 5.22 3.67
C PHE A 309 10.28 4.33 4.66
N GLY A 310 9.83 4.26 5.91
CA GLY A 310 10.43 3.38 6.92
C GLY A 310 10.42 1.91 6.50
N ALA A 311 9.34 1.42 5.87
CA ALA A 311 9.25 0.04 5.39
C ALA A 311 10.15 -0.20 4.17
N VAL A 312 10.20 0.76 3.23
CA VAL A 312 11.08 0.71 2.06
C VAL A 312 12.54 0.56 2.52
N PHE A 313 12.99 1.39 3.46
CA PHE A 313 14.35 1.32 3.98
C PHE A 313 14.60 0.08 4.84
N GLU A 314 13.66 -0.35 5.70
CA GLU A 314 13.84 -1.60 6.48
C GLU A 314 14.03 -2.82 5.57
N SER A 315 13.27 -2.87 4.46
CA SER A 315 13.31 -3.98 3.51
C SER A 315 14.59 -3.99 2.66
N ALA A 316 15.16 -2.82 2.38
CA ALA A 316 16.43 -2.68 1.65
C ALA A 316 17.67 -2.94 2.50
N LEU A 317 17.58 -2.79 3.82
CA LEU A 317 18.71 -3.01 4.73
C LEU A 317 18.96 -4.49 4.97
N ASN A 318 20.23 -4.91 5.02
CA ASN A 318 20.58 -6.30 5.32
C ASN A 318 20.10 -6.71 6.75
N PRO A 319 19.85 -8.01 7.00
CA PRO A 319 19.28 -8.46 8.28
C PRO A 319 20.14 -8.20 9.52
N GLU A 320 21.46 -8.13 9.37
CA GLU A 320 22.39 -7.93 10.49
C GLU A 320 22.43 -6.46 10.91
N THR A 321 22.49 -5.53 9.95
CA THR A 321 22.39 -4.08 10.16
C THR A 321 21.03 -3.69 10.73
N ARG A 322 19.96 -4.36 10.29
CA ARG A 322 18.61 -4.16 10.83
C ARG A 322 18.53 -4.54 12.32
N ARG A 323 19.08 -5.70 12.69
CA ARG A 323 19.10 -6.19 14.08
C ARG A 323 19.97 -5.34 14.99
N SER A 324 21.15 -4.92 14.55
CA SER A 324 22.08 -4.14 15.38
C SER A 324 21.60 -2.71 15.61
N GLY A 325 20.88 -2.12 14.64
CA GLY A 325 20.32 -0.77 14.73
C GLY A 325 18.92 -0.68 15.36
N GLY A 326 18.25 -1.81 15.62
CA GLY A 326 16.86 -1.80 16.10
C GLY A 326 15.87 -1.17 15.10
N MET A 327 16.22 -1.16 13.82
CA MET A 327 15.49 -0.46 12.77
C MET A 327 14.31 -1.30 12.27
N HIS A 328 13.29 -1.42 13.13
CA HIS A 328 12.02 -2.04 12.79
C HIS A 328 10.99 -0.97 12.45
N TYR A 329 10.44 -1.07 11.25
CA TYR A 329 9.30 -0.27 10.84
C TYR A 329 8.14 -0.54 11.78
N THR A 330 7.54 0.54 12.27
CA THR A 330 6.29 0.48 12.99
C THR A 330 5.17 0.66 11.98
N SER A 331 4.28 -0.33 11.86
CA SER A 331 3.19 -0.28 10.88
C SER A 331 2.30 0.95 11.09
N ILE A 332 1.66 1.43 10.02
CA ILE A 332 0.72 2.56 10.05
C ILE A 332 -0.34 2.34 11.14
N GLU A 333 -0.86 1.12 11.25
CA GLU A 333 -1.88 0.77 12.25
C GLU A 333 -1.34 0.91 13.67
N ASN A 334 -0.08 0.54 13.91
CA ASN A 334 0.54 0.67 15.23
C ASN A 334 0.91 2.11 15.55
N ILE A 335 1.27 2.92 14.55
CA ILE A 335 1.41 4.37 14.71
C ILE A 335 0.07 4.96 15.17
N HIS A 336 -1.02 4.69 14.44
CA HIS A 336 -2.36 5.18 14.74
C HIS A 336 -2.89 4.71 16.11
N LYS A 337 -2.65 3.46 16.52
CA LYS A 337 -2.97 2.99 17.89
C LYS A 337 -2.34 3.84 18.99
N VAL A 338 -1.22 4.49 18.72
CA VAL A 338 -0.54 5.37 19.68
C VAL A 338 -0.99 6.81 19.47
N ILE A 339 -0.87 7.36 18.26
CA ILE A 339 -1.09 8.79 18.03
C ILE A 339 -2.57 9.19 18.13
N ASP A 340 -3.49 8.30 17.76
CA ASP A 340 -4.93 8.55 17.78
C ASP A 340 -5.41 8.92 19.19
N PRO A 341 -5.26 8.03 20.20
CA PRO A 341 -5.66 8.36 21.56
C PRO A 341 -4.73 9.36 22.24
N LEU A 342 -3.47 9.47 21.81
CA LEU A 342 -2.50 10.36 22.48
C LEU A 342 -2.79 11.83 22.22
N PHE A 343 -3.18 12.19 20.98
CA PHE A 343 -3.51 13.58 20.65
C PHE A 343 -4.43 13.74 19.43
N LEU A 344 -4.43 12.83 18.45
CA LEU A 344 -5.12 13.07 17.17
C LEU A 344 -6.65 13.08 17.32
N ASP A 345 -7.21 12.21 18.16
CA ASP A 345 -8.65 12.17 18.45
C ASP A 345 -9.15 13.48 19.08
N ALA A 346 -8.35 14.07 19.96
CA ALA A 346 -8.65 15.35 20.59
C ALA A 346 -8.65 16.49 19.56
N LEU A 347 -7.66 16.52 18.66
CA LEU A 347 -7.59 17.50 17.57
C LEU A 347 -8.75 17.36 16.58
N HIS A 348 -9.14 16.12 16.23
CA HIS A 348 -10.30 15.87 15.39
C HIS A 348 -11.61 16.33 16.03
N SER A 349 -11.76 16.09 17.33
CA SER A 349 -12.93 16.55 18.10
C SER A 349 -12.98 18.07 18.14
N GLU A 350 -11.87 18.74 18.44
CA GLU A 350 -11.77 20.20 18.43
C GLU A 350 -12.15 20.77 17.04
N LEU A 351 -11.62 20.18 15.97
CA LEU A 351 -11.94 20.61 14.60
C LEU A 351 -13.44 20.43 14.28
N ALA A 352 -14.04 19.33 14.72
CA ALA A 352 -15.48 19.07 14.53
C ALA A 352 -16.32 20.12 15.26
N GLU A 353 -16.02 20.42 16.52
CA GLU A 353 -16.69 21.46 17.31
C GLU A 353 -16.58 22.85 16.65
N ILE A 354 -15.41 23.18 16.09
CA ILE A 354 -15.20 24.46 15.40
C ILE A 354 -16.04 24.54 14.11
N LYS A 355 -16.18 23.42 13.38
CA LYS A 355 -16.97 23.36 12.14
C LYS A 355 -18.47 23.60 12.38
N GLU A 356 -18.98 23.21 13.55
CA GLU A 356 -20.38 23.43 13.96
C GLU A 356 -20.71 24.90 14.32
N ILE A 357 -19.71 25.78 14.37
CA ILE A 357 -19.94 27.20 14.66
C ILE A 357 -20.54 27.91 13.44
N ASP A 358 -21.78 28.38 13.58
CA ASP A 358 -22.52 29.10 12.53
C ASP A 358 -21.93 30.49 12.21
N VAL A 359 -21.28 31.13 13.19
CA VAL A 359 -20.74 32.48 13.02
C VAL A 359 -19.36 32.43 12.36
N ASP A 360 -19.30 32.77 11.07
CA ASP A 360 -18.09 32.72 10.23
C ASP A 360 -16.84 33.35 10.87
N LYS A 361 -16.97 34.56 11.43
CA LYS A 361 -15.84 35.28 12.03
C LYS A 361 -15.27 34.53 13.24
N THR A 362 -16.15 33.96 14.05
CA THR A 362 -15.77 33.17 15.24
C THR A 362 -15.14 31.85 14.83
N ARG A 363 -15.73 31.17 13.84
CA ARG A 363 -15.20 29.93 13.25
C ARG A 363 -13.80 30.13 12.68
N ALA A 364 -13.60 31.15 11.84
CA ALA A 364 -12.30 31.46 11.23
C ALA A 364 -11.22 31.77 12.29
N THR A 365 -11.58 32.52 13.34
CA THR A 365 -10.64 32.84 14.44
C THR A 365 -10.22 31.59 15.21
N LYS A 366 -11.16 30.67 15.48
CA LYS A 366 -10.83 29.41 16.17
C LYS A 366 -10.04 28.44 15.28
N LEU A 367 -10.39 28.33 14.00
CA LEU A 367 -9.62 27.53 13.03
C LEU A 367 -8.16 27.99 12.96
N TRP A 368 -7.92 29.29 12.95
CA TRP A 368 -6.57 29.84 12.91
C TRP A 368 -5.77 29.48 14.17
N ARG A 369 -6.37 29.56 15.36
CA ARG A 369 -5.70 29.17 16.61
C ARG A 369 -5.39 27.67 16.69
N SER A 370 -6.35 26.83 16.28
CA SER A 370 -6.15 25.39 16.22
C SER A 370 -5.03 25.03 15.22
N GLN A 371 -4.95 25.74 14.08
CA GLN A 371 -3.84 25.59 13.14
C GLN A 371 -2.48 25.98 13.73
N GLU A 372 -2.39 27.06 14.52
CA GLU A 372 -1.14 27.44 15.17
C GLU A 372 -0.67 26.39 16.17
N GLN A 373 -1.59 25.80 16.93
CA GLN A 373 -1.29 24.73 17.89
C GLN A 373 -0.72 23.48 17.21
N CYS A 374 -1.14 23.15 15.99
CA CYS A 374 -0.60 22.04 15.21
C CYS A 374 0.77 22.33 14.55
N ARG A 375 1.22 23.60 14.51
CA ARG A 375 2.50 23.99 13.89
C ARG A 375 3.68 23.99 14.87
N THR A 376 3.40 24.08 16.17
CA THR A 376 4.37 23.97 17.27
C THR A 376 4.49 22.54 17.74
#